data_AF-A0A7R9XXJ9-F1
#
_entry.id   AF-A0A7R9XXJ9-F1
#
_cell.length_a   1.000
_cell.length_b   1.000
_cell.length_c   1.000
_cell.angle_alpha   90.00
_cell.angle_beta   90.00
_cell.angle_gamma   90.00
#
_symmetry.space_group_name_H-M   'P 1'
#
loop_
_entity.id
_entity.type
_entity.pdbx_description
1 polymer ?
#
loop_
_entity_poly.entity_id
_entity_poly.type
_entity_poly.pdbx_seq_one_letter_code
_entity_poly.pdbx_strand_id
1 'polypeptide(L)'
;GNAKGGGRAGASTHGPPTRTSSGALSAGASDDWETLPSAWSAVAPHLAAYRARRVWMPFYYNGRCAEHLRALGFEDVVHERGVDFFERVKDKRFMRSVDLILDNPPYTSPQTKEAVLRTLAATGKPWCMLLPISALHVGFVREAVDVDRLQTLVPRRVMVKKANSRTPVPFKYLCWLAWGCGLERDLILMDDAPEA
;
A
#
# COMPACT_ATOMS: atom_id res chain seq x y z
N GLY A 1 52.45 23.82 -41.44
CA GLY A 1 51.84 22.71 -40.69
C GLY A 1 50.34 22.82 -40.76
N ASN A 2 49.68 21.67 -40.92
CA ASN A 2 48.29 21.31 -40.58
C ASN A 2 47.45 22.32 -39.77
N ALA A 3 46.12 22.39 -39.85
CA ALA A 3 45.12 21.77 -40.71
C ALA A 3 43.77 22.47 -40.46
N LYS A 4 42.89 22.38 -41.47
CA LYS A 4 41.42 22.43 -41.49
C LYS A 4 40.66 22.24 -40.16
N GLY A 5 39.48 22.88 -40.10
CA GLY A 5 38.25 22.20 -39.66
C GLY A 5 37.30 23.05 -38.82
N GLY A 6 36.14 23.41 -39.40
CA GLY A 6 35.06 24.12 -38.71
C GLY A 6 34.19 23.26 -37.79
N GLY A 7 33.15 23.86 -37.22
CA GLY A 7 32.12 23.14 -36.48
C GLY A 7 31.08 24.06 -35.83
N ARG A 8 29.83 23.94 -36.30
CA ARG A 8 28.64 24.68 -35.87
C ARG A 8 28.23 24.40 -34.42
N ALA A 9 27.47 25.34 -33.89
CA ALA A 9 26.67 25.23 -32.68
C ALA A 9 25.73 24.00 -32.69
N GLY A 10 25.67 23.31 -31.55
CA GLY A 10 24.62 22.37 -31.19
C GLY A 10 24.29 22.58 -29.71
N ALA A 11 23.08 23.04 -29.43
CA ALA A 11 22.55 23.19 -28.08
C ALA A 11 22.40 21.82 -27.43
N SER A 12 23.08 21.60 -26.30
CA SER A 12 22.83 20.44 -25.45
C SER A 12 21.93 20.84 -24.29
N THR A 13 20.67 20.41 -24.36
CA THR A 13 19.72 20.41 -23.27
C THR A 13 20.09 19.30 -22.28
N HIS A 14 21.03 19.57 -21.37
CA HIS A 14 21.24 18.71 -20.20
C HIS A 14 20.39 19.22 -19.05
N GLY A 15 19.21 18.62 -18.88
CA GLY A 15 18.48 18.66 -17.62
C GLY A 15 19.33 18.06 -16.48
N PRO A 16 19.06 18.42 -15.22
CA PRO A 16 19.86 17.98 -14.09
C PRO A 16 19.86 16.45 -13.99
N PRO A 17 20.98 15.84 -13.56
CA PRO A 17 21.09 14.39 -13.46
C PRO A 17 20.05 13.88 -12.47
N THR A 18 19.11 13.07 -12.95
CA THR A 18 18.20 12.31 -12.11
C THR A 18 19.03 11.32 -11.30
N ARG A 19 19.15 11.60 -10.00
CA ARG A 19 19.72 10.66 -9.03
C ARG A 19 18.96 9.35 -9.19
N THR A 20 19.66 8.31 -9.59
CA THR A 20 19.14 6.95 -9.70
C THR A 20 18.58 6.52 -8.34
N SER A 21 17.27 6.70 -8.13
CA SER A 21 16.56 5.92 -7.14
C SER A 21 16.45 4.53 -7.72
N SER A 22 17.47 3.71 -7.48
CA SER A 22 17.44 2.28 -7.76
C SER A 22 16.24 1.69 -7.01
N GLY A 23 15.11 1.55 -7.72
CA GLY A 23 13.95 0.76 -7.31
C GLY A 23 14.23 -0.74 -7.30
N ALA A 24 15.47 -1.13 -7.00
CA ALA A 24 15.84 -2.50 -6.79
C ALA A 24 15.42 -2.88 -5.37
N LEU A 25 14.27 -3.56 -5.27
CA LEU A 25 13.95 -4.37 -4.10
C LEU A 25 15.07 -5.39 -3.97
N SER A 26 16.00 -5.16 -3.04
CA SER A 26 17.08 -6.10 -2.77
C SER A 26 16.46 -7.38 -2.21
N ALA A 27 16.55 -8.48 -2.97
CA ALA A 27 16.26 -9.81 -2.49
C ALA A 27 17.13 -10.10 -1.26
N GLY A 28 16.54 -10.07 -0.06
CA GLY A 28 17.24 -10.30 1.21
C GLY A 28 16.80 -9.43 2.38
N ALA A 29 15.97 -8.40 2.17
CA ALA A 29 15.39 -7.63 3.27
C ALA A 29 14.09 -8.30 3.76
N SER A 30 14.01 -8.67 5.04
CA SER A 30 12.73 -8.99 5.67
C SER A 30 11.81 -7.77 5.58
N ASP A 31 10.57 -7.96 5.10
CA ASP A 31 9.53 -6.93 4.99
C ASP A 31 8.85 -6.58 6.31
N ASP A 32 9.53 -6.87 7.42
CA ASP A 32 9.13 -6.57 8.78
C ASP A 32 9.18 -5.06 9.07
N TRP A 33 8.22 -4.32 8.50
CA TRP A 33 8.05 -2.88 8.67
C TRP A 33 6.70 -2.56 9.29
N GLU A 34 6.73 -1.86 10.42
CA GLU A 34 5.57 -1.23 11.03
C GLU A 34 5.13 -0.03 10.18
N THR A 35 3.88 -0.02 9.74
CA THR A 35 3.23 1.18 9.20
C THR A 35 2.87 2.11 10.37
N LEU A 36 3.46 3.30 10.41
CA LEU A 36 3.29 4.22 11.53
C LEU A 36 1.91 4.91 11.55
N PRO A 37 1.46 5.42 12.72
CA PRO A 37 0.15 6.05 12.90
C PRO A 37 -0.23 7.09 11.84
N SER A 38 0.74 7.86 11.34
CA SER A 38 0.48 8.92 10.36
C SER A 38 -0.13 8.39 9.06
N ALA A 39 0.27 7.19 8.60
CA ALA A 39 -0.29 6.61 7.38
C ALA A 39 -1.73 6.11 7.59
N TRP A 40 -2.01 5.52 8.74
CA TRP A 40 -3.37 5.12 9.13
C TRP A 40 -4.28 6.34 9.30
N SER A 41 -3.78 7.40 9.93
CA SER A 41 -4.50 8.66 10.15
C SER A 41 -4.85 9.34 8.83
N ALA A 42 -3.96 9.28 7.84
CA ALA A 42 -4.20 9.85 6.53
C ALA A 42 -5.28 9.07 5.74
N VAL A 43 -5.30 7.73 5.83
CA VAL A 43 -6.27 6.91 5.07
C VAL A 43 -7.65 6.84 5.73
N ALA A 44 -7.71 6.97 7.06
CA ALA A 44 -8.94 6.79 7.84
C ALA A 44 -10.13 7.68 7.39
N PRO A 45 -9.97 8.99 7.09
CA PRO A 45 -11.08 9.83 6.62
C PRO A 45 -11.74 9.30 5.35
N HIS A 46 -10.96 8.71 4.44
CA HIS A 46 -11.48 8.14 3.19
C HIS A 46 -12.23 6.82 3.39
N LEU A 47 -12.06 6.18 4.55
CA LEU A 47 -12.72 4.93 4.93
C LEU A 47 -13.74 5.13 6.05
N ALA A 48 -14.19 6.37 6.29
CA ALA A 48 -15.08 6.72 7.39
C ALA A 48 -16.41 5.94 7.40
N ALA A 49 -16.91 5.53 6.22
CA ALA A 49 -18.11 4.70 6.07
C ALA A 49 -17.98 3.30 6.74
N TYR A 50 -16.76 2.88 7.08
CA TYR A 50 -16.46 1.60 7.72
C TYR A 50 -16.15 1.71 9.21
N ARG A 51 -16.26 2.90 9.84
CA ARG A 51 -15.93 3.10 11.26
C ARG A 51 -16.75 2.22 12.21
N ALA A 52 -18.06 2.14 12.00
CA ALA A 52 -18.96 1.29 12.78
C ALA A 52 -19.14 -0.13 12.18
N ARG A 53 -18.26 -0.53 11.25
CA ARG A 53 -18.33 -1.80 10.52
C ARG A 53 -17.17 -2.70 10.91
N ARG A 54 -17.28 -4.00 10.60
CA ARG A 54 -16.21 -4.96 10.89
C ARG A 54 -15.08 -4.84 9.87
N VAL A 55 -13.94 -4.35 10.33
CA VAL A 55 -12.70 -4.25 9.56
C VAL A 55 -11.75 -5.38 9.95
N TRP A 56 -11.29 -6.14 8.97
CA TRP A 56 -10.31 -7.22 9.16
C TRP A 56 -8.93 -6.79 8.68
N MET A 57 -7.93 -6.94 9.55
CA MET A 57 -6.51 -6.70 9.28
C MET A 57 -5.77 -8.06 9.32
N PRO A 58 -5.61 -8.76 8.19
CA PRO A 58 -5.10 -10.13 8.15
C PRO A 58 -3.60 -10.31 8.43
N PHE A 59 -2.77 -9.27 8.37
CA PHE A 59 -1.31 -9.38 8.42
C PHE A 59 -0.76 -8.89 9.76
N TYR A 60 -0.64 -9.81 10.72
CA TYR A 60 -0.45 -9.48 12.14
C TYR A 60 0.82 -8.68 12.48
N TYR A 61 1.97 -9.04 11.92
CA TYR A 61 3.27 -8.47 12.28
C TYR A 61 3.48 -8.30 13.81
N ASN A 62 3.32 -7.10 14.35
CA ASN A 62 3.48 -6.75 15.76
C ASN A 62 2.17 -6.37 16.48
N GLY A 63 1.02 -6.37 15.79
CA GLY A 63 -0.30 -6.09 16.36
C GLY A 63 -0.69 -4.61 16.47
N ARG A 64 0.25 -3.66 16.35
CA ARG A 64 0.04 -2.25 16.71
C ARG A 64 -0.86 -1.49 15.75
N CYS A 65 -0.94 -1.93 14.49
CA CYS A 65 -1.79 -1.28 13.49
C CYS A 65 -3.28 -1.29 13.89
N ALA A 66 -3.75 -2.35 14.56
CA ALA A 66 -5.11 -2.41 15.07
C ALA A 66 -5.37 -1.40 16.20
N GLU A 67 -4.39 -1.12 17.05
CA GLU A 67 -4.48 -0.06 18.08
C GLU A 67 -4.61 1.31 17.44
N HIS A 68 -3.82 1.58 16.40
CA HIS A 68 -3.90 2.84 15.64
C HIS A 68 -5.28 3.01 14.99
N LEU A 69 -5.80 1.96 14.37
CA LEU A 69 -7.10 2.02 13.69
C LEU A 69 -8.26 2.21 14.69
N ARG A 70 -8.22 1.54 15.85
CA ARG A 70 -9.19 1.75 16.93
C ARG A 70 -9.15 3.18 17.48
N ALA A 71 -7.96 3.74 17.66
CA ALA A 71 -7.79 5.13 18.10
C ALA A 71 -8.37 6.16 17.10
N LEU A 72 -8.52 5.77 15.82
CA LEU A 72 -9.12 6.59 14.76
C LEU A 72 -10.64 6.42 14.64
N GLY A 73 -11.27 5.70 15.58
CA GLY A 73 -12.71 5.53 15.68
C GLY A 73 -13.28 4.35 14.88
N PHE A 74 -12.45 3.36 14.52
CA PHE A 74 -12.94 2.09 14.01
C PHE A 74 -13.29 1.16 15.17
N GLU A 75 -14.58 0.81 15.28
CA GLU A 75 -15.16 0.18 16.48
C GLU A 75 -14.94 -1.34 16.52
N ASP A 76 -15.04 -2.03 15.37
CA ASP A 76 -14.89 -3.48 15.26
C ASP A 76 -13.69 -3.84 14.36
N VAL A 77 -12.49 -3.83 14.95
CA VAL A 77 -11.24 -4.21 14.27
C VAL A 77 -10.82 -5.62 14.67
N VAL A 78 -10.83 -6.55 13.71
CA VAL A 78 -10.34 -7.92 13.87
C VAL A 78 -8.88 -8.00 13.42
N HIS A 79 -7.99 -8.36 14.34
CA HIS A 79 -6.55 -8.50 14.08
C HIS A 79 -5.96 -9.52 15.06
N GLU A 80 -5.78 -10.75 14.59
CA GLU A 80 -5.51 -11.92 15.43
C GLU A 80 -4.12 -12.50 15.13
N ARG A 81 -3.36 -12.84 16.18
CA ARG A 81 -2.05 -13.50 16.03
C ARG A 81 -2.24 -14.95 15.62
N GLY A 82 -1.37 -15.44 14.73
CA GLY A 82 -1.35 -16.86 14.33
C GLY A 82 -2.48 -17.27 13.39
N VAL A 83 -3.23 -16.30 12.86
CA VAL A 83 -4.23 -16.54 11.83
C VAL A 83 -3.57 -16.40 10.46
N ASP A 84 -3.61 -17.47 9.67
CA ASP A 84 -3.15 -17.45 8.29
C ASP A 84 -4.23 -16.82 7.38
N PHE A 85 -3.84 -15.87 6.54
CA PHE A 85 -4.75 -15.18 5.63
C PHE A 85 -5.44 -16.15 4.66
N PHE A 86 -4.68 -17.05 4.03
CA PHE A 86 -5.19 -17.96 3.00
C PHE A 86 -6.11 -19.03 3.57
N GLU A 87 -5.93 -19.42 4.83
CA GLU A 87 -6.88 -20.29 5.53
C GLU A 87 -8.11 -19.54 6.04
N ARG A 88 -7.92 -18.35 6.63
CA ARG A 88 -9.03 -17.59 7.23
C ARG A 88 -10.06 -17.15 6.20
N VAL A 89 -9.65 -16.79 4.98
CA VAL A 89 -10.59 -16.45 3.90
C VAL A 89 -11.55 -17.59 3.52
N LYS A 90 -11.20 -18.85 3.82
CA LYS A 90 -12.05 -20.01 3.52
C LYS A 90 -13.20 -20.15 4.53
N ASP A 91 -13.10 -19.53 5.71
CA ASP A 91 -14.18 -19.49 6.69
C ASP A 91 -15.29 -18.55 6.20
N LYS A 92 -16.28 -19.14 5.52
CA LYS A 92 -17.44 -18.41 4.99
C LYS A 92 -18.25 -17.70 6.09
N ARG A 93 -18.29 -18.24 7.32
CA ARG A 93 -19.03 -17.59 8.41
C ARG A 93 -18.31 -16.32 8.85
N PHE A 94 -17.00 -16.40 9.05
CA PHE A 94 -16.17 -15.25 9.33
C PHE A 94 -16.25 -14.21 8.22
N MET A 95 -16.00 -14.61 6.97
CA MET A 95 -16.00 -13.70 5.83
C MET A 95 -17.35 -13.02 5.60
N ARG A 96 -18.49 -13.68 5.88
CA ARG A 96 -19.79 -13.01 5.84
C ARG A 96 -19.88 -11.82 6.79
N SER A 97 -19.21 -11.87 7.94
CA SER A 97 -19.21 -10.79 8.92
C SER A 97 -18.25 -9.65 8.61
N VAL A 98 -17.30 -9.82 7.69
CA VAL A 98 -16.30 -8.79 7.34
C VAL A 98 -16.89 -7.81 6.33
N ASP A 99 -16.78 -6.52 6.61
CA ASP A 99 -17.24 -5.43 5.73
C ASP A 99 -16.10 -4.81 4.91
N LEU A 100 -14.89 -4.80 5.45
CA LEU A 100 -13.68 -4.28 4.81
C LEU A 100 -12.46 -5.11 5.22
N ILE A 101 -11.57 -5.37 4.28
CA ILE A 101 -10.23 -5.89 4.55
C ILE A 101 -9.23 -4.74 4.37
N LEU A 102 -8.51 -4.34 5.41
CA LEU A 102 -7.60 -3.19 5.39
C LEU A 102 -6.27 -3.57 6.01
N ASP A 103 -5.15 -3.41 5.28
CA ASP A 103 -3.84 -3.70 5.86
C ASP A 103 -2.63 -3.20 5.05
N ASN A 104 -1.43 -3.43 5.60
CA ASN A 104 -0.16 -3.42 4.90
C ASN A 104 0.38 -4.86 4.73
N PRO A 105 0.10 -5.54 3.60
CA PRO A 105 0.54 -6.92 3.37
C PRO A 105 2.05 -7.04 3.18
N PRO A 106 2.64 -8.22 3.42
CA PRO A 106 4.02 -8.49 3.05
C PRO A 106 4.21 -8.46 1.52
N TYR A 107 5.35 -7.92 1.04
CA TYR A 107 5.66 -7.80 -0.40
C TYR A 107 6.80 -8.71 -0.86
N THR A 108 7.14 -9.72 -0.07
CA THR A 108 8.47 -10.37 -0.08
C THR A 108 8.81 -11.03 -1.39
N SER A 109 7.79 -11.48 -2.12
CA SER A 109 7.93 -11.94 -3.48
C SER A 109 6.77 -11.45 -4.37
N PRO A 110 6.99 -11.28 -5.69
CA PRO A 110 5.93 -11.08 -6.65
C PRO A 110 4.83 -12.14 -6.54
N GLN A 111 5.20 -13.40 -6.29
CA GLN A 111 4.28 -14.53 -6.15
C GLN A 111 3.36 -14.39 -4.94
N THR A 112 3.91 -14.00 -3.77
CA THR A 112 3.12 -13.74 -2.56
C THR A 112 2.14 -12.59 -2.78
N LYS A 113 2.61 -11.49 -3.40
CA LYS A 113 1.77 -10.33 -3.71
C LYS A 113 0.62 -10.69 -4.64
N GLU A 114 0.90 -11.46 -5.69
CA GLU A 114 -0.12 -11.95 -6.62
C GLU A 114 -1.13 -12.88 -5.95
N ALA A 115 -0.66 -13.85 -5.15
CA ALA A 115 -1.54 -14.75 -4.42
C ALA A 115 -2.48 -13.99 -3.46
N VAL A 116 -1.96 -13.00 -2.74
CA VAL A 116 -2.76 -12.14 -1.86
C VAL A 116 -3.83 -11.40 -2.65
N LEU A 117 -3.45 -10.71 -3.74
CA LEU A 117 -4.39 -9.89 -4.52
C LEU A 117 -5.46 -10.72 -5.25
N ARG A 118 -5.10 -11.87 -5.81
CA ARG A 118 -6.08 -12.80 -6.40
C ARG A 118 -7.05 -13.35 -5.36
N THR A 119 -6.54 -13.67 -4.16
CA THR A 119 -7.39 -14.12 -3.05
C THR A 119 -8.33 -13.01 -2.58
N LEU A 120 -7.83 -11.78 -2.41
CA LEU A 120 -8.63 -10.60 -2.06
C LEU A 120 -9.75 -10.37 -3.08
N ALA A 121 -9.44 -10.39 -4.38
CA ALA A 121 -10.43 -10.25 -5.44
C ALA A 121 -11.49 -11.36 -5.39
N ALA A 122 -11.07 -12.61 -5.18
CA ALA A 122 -11.98 -13.75 -5.08
C ALA A 122 -12.92 -13.70 -3.87
N THR A 123 -12.59 -12.94 -2.81
CA THR A 123 -13.50 -12.77 -1.67
C THR A 123 -14.78 -12.00 -2.02
N GLY A 124 -14.72 -11.14 -3.06
CA GLY A 124 -15.79 -10.19 -3.38
C GLY A 124 -16.00 -9.09 -2.34
N LYS A 125 -15.19 -9.03 -1.29
CA LYS A 125 -15.27 -8.02 -0.23
C LYS A 125 -14.51 -6.76 -0.62
N PRO A 126 -14.97 -5.56 -0.19
CA PRO A 126 -14.16 -4.36 -0.27
C PRO A 126 -12.82 -4.58 0.44
N TRP A 127 -11.73 -4.10 -0.16
CA TRP A 127 -10.42 -4.16 0.45
C TRP A 127 -9.58 -2.93 0.13
N CYS A 128 -8.66 -2.58 1.03
CA CYS A 128 -7.74 -1.46 0.89
C CYS A 128 -6.34 -1.87 1.38
N MET A 129 -5.41 -2.06 0.46
CA MET A 129 -4.07 -2.55 0.76
C MET A 129 -3.03 -1.47 0.46
N LEU A 130 -2.15 -1.19 1.42
CA LEU A 130 -0.95 -0.44 1.12
C LEU A 130 -0.09 -1.30 0.19
N LEU A 131 0.41 -0.78 -0.92
CA LEU A 131 1.28 -1.48 -1.87
C LEU A 131 2.25 -0.47 -2.53
N PRO A 132 3.37 -0.93 -3.12
CA PRO A 132 4.12 -0.10 -4.06
C PRO A 132 3.24 0.37 -5.22
N ILE A 133 3.33 1.65 -5.60
CA ILE A 133 2.55 2.24 -6.71
C ILE A 133 2.81 1.53 -8.04
N SER A 134 3.99 0.90 -8.19
CA SER A 134 4.32 0.06 -9.34
C SER A 134 3.39 -1.14 -9.50
N ALA A 135 2.67 -1.57 -8.45
CA ALA A 135 1.65 -2.61 -8.53
C ALA A 135 0.58 -2.31 -9.60
N LEU A 136 0.25 -1.03 -9.83
CA LEU A 136 -0.71 -0.60 -10.86
C LEU A 136 -0.23 -0.86 -12.30
N HIS A 137 1.08 -1.05 -12.49
CA HIS A 137 1.67 -1.35 -13.79
C HIS A 137 1.79 -2.86 -14.05
N VAL A 138 1.61 -3.70 -13.02
CA VAL A 138 1.82 -5.14 -13.18
C VAL A 138 0.59 -5.78 -13.81
N GLY A 139 0.80 -6.54 -14.89
CA GLY A 139 -0.26 -7.18 -15.67
C GLY A 139 -1.22 -8.00 -14.81
N PHE A 140 -0.70 -8.79 -13.86
CA PHE A 140 -1.55 -9.63 -13.02
C PHE A 140 -2.56 -8.82 -12.19
N VAL A 141 -2.27 -7.57 -11.79
CA VAL A 141 -3.22 -6.77 -11.02
C VAL A 141 -4.44 -6.46 -11.89
N ARG A 142 -4.22 -6.09 -13.16
CA ARG A 142 -5.27 -5.81 -14.14
C ARG A 142 -6.09 -7.04 -14.51
N GLU A 143 -5.48 -8.23 -14.40
CA GLU A 143 -6.15 -9.51 -14.64
C GLU A 143 -6.88 -10.04 -13.40
N ALA A 144 -6.35 -9.77 -12.22
CA ALA A 144 -6.83 -10.33 -10.96
C ALA A 144 -8.04 -9.58 -10.41
N VAL A 145 -8.14 -8.28 -10.67
CA VAL A 145 -9.18 -7.43 -10.09
C VAL A 145 -10.03 -6.81 -11.18
N ASP A 146 -11.32 -6.62 -10.87
CA ASP A 146 -12.19 -5.75 -11.67
C ASP A 146 -11.69 -4.30 -11.57
N VAL A 147 -11.10 -3.80 -12.65
CA VAL A 147 -10.45 -2.49 -12.71
C VAL A 147 -11.44 -1.33 -12.59
N ASP A 148 -12.71 -1.53 -12.92
CA ASP A 148 -13.75 -0.49 -12.82
C ASP A 148 -14.12 -0.21 -11.35
N ARG A 149 -13.73 -1.12 -10.45
CA ARG A 149 -13.92 -0.98 -9.00
C ARG A 149 -12.63 -0.62 -8.28
N LEU A 150 -11.52 -0.49 -8.99
CA LEU A 150 -10.21 -0.19 -8.43
C LEU A 150 -10.02 1.33 -8.32
N GLN A 151 -9.69 1.78 -7.11
CA GLN A 151 -9.42 3.16 -6.75
C GLN A 151 -8.07 3.22 -6.03
N THR A 152 -7.41 4.37 -6.05
CA THR A 152 -6.06 4.54 -5.49
C THR A 152 -5.99 5.81 -4.65
N LEU A 153 -5.50 5.68 -3.41
CA LEU A 153 -5.14 6.82 -2.57
C LEU A 153 -3.61 6.93 -2.49
N VAL A 154 -3.05 8.04 -2.97
CA VAL A 154 -1.61 8.28 -3.04
C VAL A 154 -1.20 9.26 -1.93
N PRO A 155 -0.54 8.79 -0.86
CA PRO A 155 0.04 9.67 0.14
C PRO A 155 1.32 10.33 -0.40
N ARG A 156 1.68 11.50 0.14
CA ARG A 156 2.99 12.12 -0.14
C ARG A 156 4.16 11.27 0.32
N ARG A 157 4.00 10.62 1.48
CA ARG A 157 4.96 9.68 2.07
C ARG A 157 4.23 8.76 3.04
N VAL A 158 4.80 7.59 3.26
CA VAL A 158 4.41 6.69 4.35
C VAL A 158 5.59 6.58 5.29
N MET A 159 5.38 6.87 6.57
CA MET A 159 6.42 6.65 7.57
C MET A 159 6.36 5.18 8.01
N VAL A 160 7.51 4.49 7.94
CA VAL A 160 7.63 3.09 8.34
C VAL A 160 8.78 2.91 9.34
N LYS A 161 8.72 1.84 10.14
CA LYS A 161 9.74 1.53 11.13
C LYS A 161 10.04 0.03 11.16
N LYS A 162 11.32 -0.34 11.05
CA LYS A 162 11.77 -1.73 11.20
C LYS A 162 11.77 -2.13 12.68
N ALA A 163 11.48 -3.39 13.00
CA ALA A 163 11.38 -3.93 14.38
C ALA A 163 12.50 -3.45 15.33
N ASN A 164 13.74 -3.39 14.84
CA ASN A 164 14.92 -3.05 15.64
C ASN A 164 15.47 -1.63 15.40
N SER A 165 14.76 -0.79 14.64
CA SER A 165 15.15 0.60 14.40
C SER A 165 14.49 1.52 15.42
N ARG A 166 15.23 2.51 15.95
CA ARG A 166 14.61 3.60 16.72
C ARG A 166 14.06 4.71 15.83
N THR A 167 14.50 4.77 14.58
CA THR A 167 14.25 5.90 13.68
C THR A 167 13.24 5.50 12.60
N PRO A 168 12.07 6.16 12.55
CA PRO A 168 11.18 6.10 11.40
C PRO A 168 11.87 6.56 10.12
N VAL A 169 11.57 5.91 9.00
CA VAL A 169 12.03 6.34 7.68
C VAL A 169 10.85 6.60 6.75
N PRO A 170 10.96 7.61 5.87
CA PRO A 170 9.95 7.82 4.85
C PRO A 170 10.12 6.79 3.73
N PHE A 171 9.07 6.02 3.45
CA PHE A 171 8.96 5.22 2.25
C PHE A 171 8.22 6.05 1.19
N LYS A 172 8.87 6.25 0.04
CA LYS A 172 8.29 6.92 -1.13
C LYS A 172 7.77 5.85 -2.10
N TYR A 173 6.70 6.16 -2.84
CA TYR A 173 6.09 5.26 -3.83
C TYR A 173 5.25 4.11 -3.27
N LEU A 174 4.68 4.28 -2.07
CA LEU A 174 3.54 3.46 -1.63
C LEU A 174 2.24 4.20 -1.92
N CYS A 175 1.18 3.45 -2.23
CA CYS A 175 -0.18 3.93 -2.30
C CYS A 175 -1.14 2.88 -1.74
N TRP A 176 -2.32 3.32 -1.33
CA TRP A 176 -3.41 2.42 -0.97
C TRP A 176 -4.17 2.06 -2.24
N LEU A 177 -4.12 0.78 -2.64
CA LEU A 177 -5.05 0.26 -3.63
C LEU A 177 -6.32 -0.13 -2.90
N ALA A 178 -7.42 0.49 -3.27
CA ALA A 178 -8.74 0.27 -2.71
C ALA A 178 -9.65 -0.33 -3.79
N TRP A 179 -10.29 -1.46 -3.50
CA TRP A 179 -11.19 -2.11 -4.44
C TRP A 179 -12.58 -2.22 -3.83
N GLY A 180 -13.58 -1.70 -4.54
CA GLY A 180 -14.96 -1.75 -4.11
C GLY A 180 -15.26 -0.98 -2.81
N CYS A 181 -14.38 -0.05 -2.42
CA CYS A 181 -14.56 0.79 -1.22
C CYS A 181 -15.54 1.95 -1.44
N GLY A 182 -15.86 2.31 -2.68
CA GLY A 182 -16.79 3.39 -2.99
C GLY A 182 -16.26 4.77 -2.61
N LEU A 183 -14.97 5.01 -2.86
CA LEU A 183 -14.35 6.32 -2.66
C LEU A 183 -14.93 7.34 -3.64
N GLU A 184 -14.77 8.63 -3.32
CA GLU A 184 -15.29 9.74 -4.14
C GLU A 184 -14.71 9.81 -5.56
N ARG A 185 -13.51 9.27 -5.78
CA ARG A 185 -12.73 9.34 -7.03
C ARG A 185 -11.84 8.12 -7.17
N ASP A 186 -11.49 7.80 -8.42
CA ASP A 186 -10.59 6.67 -8.72
C ASP A 186 -9.14 6.95 -8.33
N LEU A 187 -8.72 8.21 -8.34
CA LEU A 187 -7.41 8.65 -7.89
C LEU A 187 -7.55 9.81 -6.94
N ILE A 188 -7.05 9.64 -5.72
CA ILE A 188 -7.05 10.66 -4.68
C ILE A 188 -5.60 10.89 -4.26
N LEU A 189 -5.11 12.11 -4.43
CA LEU A 189 -3.85 12.55 -3.84
C LEU A 189 -4.14 12.99 -2.41
N MET A 190 -3.63 12.25 -1.44
CA MET A 190 -3.96 12.48 -0.03
C MET A 190 -3.14 13.64 0.52
N ASP A 191 -3.77 14.42 1.39
CA ASP A 191 -3.05 15.33 2.27
C ASP A 191 -2.19 14.55 3.27
N ASP A 192 -1.15 15.22 3.79
CA ASP A 192 -0.44 14.67 4.95
C ASP A 192 -1.40 14.61 6.14
N ALA A 193 -1.28 13.57 6.97
CA ALA A 193 -2.01 13.55 8.24
C ALA A 193 -1.66 14.83 9.02
N PRO A 194 -2.64 15.45 9.71
CA PRO A 194 -2.36 16.57 10.60
C PRO A 194 -1.21 16.19 11.53
N GLU A 195 -0.21 17.06 11.67
CA GLU A 195 0.83 16.87 12.66
C GLU A 195 0.17 16.86 14.05
N ALA A 196 0.39 15.78 14.80
CA ALA A 196 -0.12 15.62 16.16
C ALA A 196 0.70 16.44 17.16
#